data_AF-B7FFR0-F1
#
_entry.id   AF-B7FFR0-F1
#
_cell.length_a   1.000
_cell.length_b   1.000
_cell.length_c   1.000
_cell.angle_alpha   90.00
_cell.angle_beta   90.00
_cell.angle_gamma   90.00
#
_symmetry.space_group_name_H-M   'P 1'
#
loop_
_entity.id
_entity.type
_entity.pdbx_description
1 polymer ?
#
loop_
_entity_poly.entity_id
_entity_poly.type
_entity_poly.pdbx_seq_one_letter_code
_entity_poly.pdbx_strand_id
1 'polypeptide(L)' 'TGLVETTSLLCNPKSLGTCSNATQYVFWDSVHPSEAANQVLADNLIIAGIALIT' A
#
# COMPACT_ATOMS: atom_id res chain seq x y z
N THR A 1 21.26 -8.99 2.77
CA THR A 1 21.21 -7.62 3.34
C THR A 1 20.27 -6.80 2.50
N GLY A 2 19.19 -6.27 3.10
CA GLY A 2 18.03 -5.65 2.43
C GLY A 2 18.29 -4.28 1.77
N LEU A 3 19.42 -4.14 1.07
CA LEU A 3 19.76 -2.98 0.23
C LEU A 3 19.55 -3.25 -1.26
N VAL A 4 19.30 -4.52 -1.65
CA VAL A 4 19.11 -4.93 -3.06
C VAL A 4 17.69 -5.46 -3.34
N GLU A 5 16.87 -5.73 -2.32
CA GLU A 5 15.60 -6.46 -2.52
C GLU A 5 14.32 -5.72 -2.12
N THR A 6 14.38 -4.59 -1.40
CA THR A 6 13.14 -3.96 -0.87
C THR A 6 12.99 -2.46 -1.14
N THR A 7 14.05 -1.74 -1.51
CA THR A 7 14.01 -0.29 -1.71
C THR A 7 13.75 0.16 -3.15
N SER A 8 13.98 -0.69 -4.15
CA SER A 8 13.71 -0.39 -5.57
C SER A 8 12.27 -0.69 -6.00
N LEU A 9 11.57 -1.54 -5.25
CA LEU A 9 10.19 -1.98 -5.55
C LEU A 9 9.11 -1.15 -4.87
N LEU A 10 9.48 -0.32 -3.88
CA LEU A 10 8.53 0.17 -2.89
C LEU A 10 8.74 1.67 -2.59
N CYS A 11 7.71 2.44 -2.95
CA CYS A 11 7.66 3.90 -2.94
C CYS A 11 7.84 4.52 -1.56
N ASN A 12 8.74 5.49 -1.43
CA ASN A 12 8.82 6.50 -0.38
C ASN A 12 9.40 7.80 -0.99
N PRO A 13 8.61 8.80 -1.39
CA PRO A 13 9.04 10.00 -2.13
C PRO A 13 10.13 10.86 -1.45
N LYS A 14 10.52 10.55 -0.20
CA LYS A 14 11.68 11.14 0.49
C LYS A 14 12.93 10.24 0.51
N SER A 15 12.78 8.96 0.20
CA SER A 15 13.87 8.03 -0.10
C SER A 15 14.28 8.21 -1.57
N LEU A 16 15.57 8.37 -1.83
CA LEU A 16 16.12 8.35 -3.18
C LEU A 16 15.68 7.06 -3.89
N GLY A 17 15.16 7.16 -5.11
CA GLY A 17 14.78 5.98 -5.92
C GLY A 17 13.35 5.48 -5.74
N THR A 18 12.44 6.34 -5.32
CA THR A 18 11.06 5.94 -5.05
C THR A 18 10.12 6.26 -6.18
N CYS A 19 9.13 5.38 -6.37
CA CYS A 19 8.30 5.41 -7.56
C CYS A 19 7.52 6.73 -7.66
N SER A 20 7.42 7.24 -8.89
CA SER A 20 6.81 8.54 -9.16
C SER A 20 5.30 8.56 -8.91
N ASN A 21 4.67 7.39 -8.84
CA ASN A 21 3.25 7.25 -8.54
C ASN A 21 3.00 6.02 -7.64
N ALA A 22 2.77 6.26 -6.35
CA ALA A 22 2.51 5.21 -5.37
C ALA A 22 1.12 4.55 -5.52
N THR A 23 0.18 5.16 -6.26
CA THR A 23 -1.17 4.60 -6.42
C THR A 23 -1.20 3.37 -7.32
N GLN A 24 -0.13 3.12 -8.09
CA GLN A 24 -0.03 1.98 -8.99
C GLN A 24 0.56 0.74 -8.30
N TYR A 25 0.88 0.83 -7.01
CA TYR A 25 1.51 -0.23 -6.25
C TYR A 25 0.64 -0.63 -5.06
N VAL A 26 0.57 -1.93 -4.77
CA VAL A 26 -0.17 -2.45 -3.61
C VAL A 26 0.52 -2.10 -2.30
N PHE A 27 1.86 -2.00 -2.31
CA PHE A 27 2.68 -1.84 -1.11
C PHE A 27 3.46 -0.53 -1.14
N TRP A 28 3.57 0.10 0.02
CA TRP A 28 4.40 1.28 0.28
C TRP A 28 5.85 0.87 0.60
N ASP A 29 5.99 -0.15 1.44
CA ASP A 29 7.25 -0.82 1.78
C ASP A 29 7.04 -2.35 1.84
N SER A 30 8.00 -3.11 2.34
CA SER A 30 7.96 -4.58 2.25
C SER A 30 6.80 -5.24 3.01
N VAL A 31 6.13 -4.51 3.90
CA VAL A 31 5.07 -5.07 4.76
C VAL A 31 3.85 -4.17 4.92
N HIS A 32 3.93 -2.89 4.58
CA HIS A 32 2.80 -1.96 4.68
C HIS A 32 2.13 -1.73 3.31
N PRO A 33 0.79 -1.86 3.20
CA PRO A 33 0.06 -1.48 2.00
C PRO A 33 0.21 0.02 1.68
N SER A 34 0.10 0.36 0.40
CA SER A 34 0.00 1.76 -0.04
C SER A 34 -1.30 2.39 0.45
N GLU A 35 -1.37 3.72 0.43
CA GLU A 35 -2.60 4.45 0.74
C GLU A 35 -3.76 4.02 -0.18
N ALA A 36 -3.49 3.87 -1.48
CA ALA A 36 -4.49 3.42 -2.45
C ALA A 36 -5.00 2.00 -2.13
N ALA A 37 -4.11 1.08 -1.73
CA ALA A 37 -4.51 -0.26 -1.31
C ALA A 37 -5.32 -0.23 0.00
N ASN A 38 -4.93 0.60 0.96
CA ASN A 38 -5.68 0.78 2.21
C ASN A 38 -7.08 1.35 1.98
N GLN A 39 -7.26 2.27 1.02
CA GLN A 39 -8.58 2.78 0.67
C GLN A 39 -9.51 1.67 0.17
N VAL A 40 -9.04 0.85 -0.78
CA VAL A 40 -9.83 -0.29 -1.29
C VAL A 40 -10.17 -1.27 -0.18
N LEU A 41 -9.22 -1.58 0.71
CA LEU A 41 -9.48 -2.48 1.85
C LEU A 41 -10.52 -1.88 2.80
N ALA A 42 -10.40 -0.60 3.14
CA ALA A 42 -11.34 0.09 4.04
C ALA A 42 -12.76 0.08 3.46
N ASP A 43 -12.94 0.44 2.18
CA ASP A 43 -14.24 0.49 1.52
C ASP A 43 -14.92 -0.89 1.53
N ASN A 44 -14.17 -1.95 1.18
CA ASN A 44 -14.69 -3.31 1.20
C ASN A 44 -15.04 -3.80 2.62
N LEU A 45 -14.19 -3.49 3.60
CA LEU A 45 -14.43 -3.88 5.00
C LEU A 45 -15.65 -3.16 5.59
N ILE A 46 -15.88 -1.90 5.24
CA ILE A 46 -17.07 -1.16 5.68
C ILE A 46 -18.33 -1.83 5.13
N ILE A 47 -18.37 -2.14 3.83
CA ILE A 47 -19.51 -2.81 3.20
C ILE A 47 -19.75 -4.18 3.83
N ALA A 48 -18.69 -4.98 3.97
CA ALA A 48 -18.77 -6.29 4.60
C ALA A 48 -19.27 -6.19 6.05
N GLY A 49 -18.80 -5.19 6.81
CA GLY A 49 -19.22 -4.94 8.19
C GLY A 49 -20.68 -4.56 8.31
N ILE A 50 -21.19 -3.72 7.40
CA ILE A 50 -22.62 -3.35 7.37
C ILE A 50 -23.48 -4.60 7.18
N ALA A 51 -23.11 -5.48 6.24
CA ALA A 51 -23.83 -6.72 5.96
C ALA A 51 -23.89 -7.69 7.15
N LEU A 52 -23.03 -7.55 8.16
CA LEU A 52 -23.07 -8.36 9.38
C LEU A 52 -24.07 -7.85 10.43
N ILE A 53 -24.50 -6.60 10.32
CA ILE A 53 -25.38 -5.95 11.32
C ILE A 53 -26.74 -5.52 10.77
N THR A 54 -26.98 -5.74 9.48
CA THR A 54 -28.28 -5.55 8.80
C THR A 54 -28.86 -6.91 8.40
#